data_AF-A0A540L9V8-F1
#
_entry.id   AF-A0A540L9V8-F1
#
_cell.length_a   1.000
_cell.length_b   1.000
_cell.length_c   1.000
_cell.angle_alpha   90.00
_cell.angle_beta   90.00
_cell.angle_gamma   90.00
#
_symmetry.space_group_name_H-M   'P 1'
#
loop_
_entity.id
_entity.type
_entity.pdbx_description
1 polymer ?
#
loop_
_entity_poly.entity_id
_entity_poly.type
_entity_poly.pdbx_seq_one_letter_code
_entity_poly.pdbx_strand_id
1 'polypeptide(L)'
;MRQLHLHVVSQDFDSTHLKNKKQWNSFNTAFFRDSMDAVEEVTSDGKAKLKDDDRLLSMELRCHRCRSTHPNIPRLKSHITNCRAPPAPKWLSCSRTKQCKH
;
A
#
# COMPACT_ATOMS: atom_id res chain seq x y z
N MET A 1 -0.55 -18.14 4.73
CA MET A 1 0.54 -18.76 3.96
C MET A 1 1.82 -18.69 4.79
N ARG A 2 2.72 -19.68 4.70
CA ARG A 2 3.97 -19.73 5.51
C ARG A 2 5.25 -19.50 4.72
N GLN A 3 5.16 -19.49 3.38
CA GLN A 3 6.29 -19.28 2.48
C GLN A 3 6.40 -17.80 2.09
N LEU A 4 7.55 -17.42 1.54
CA LEU A 4 7.76 -16.09 0.98
C LEU A 4 6.96 -15.95 -0.33
N HIS A 5 6.17 -14.88 -0.44
CA HIS A 5 5.42 -14.54 -1.64
C HIS A 5 5.71 -13.10 -2.03
N LEU A 6 6.10 -12.88 -3.28
CA LEU A 6 6.22 -11.54 -3.87
C LEU A 6 4.93 -11.21 -4.61
N HIS A 7 4.33 -10.07 -4.28
CA HIS A 7 3.13 -9.59 -4.94
C HIS A 7 3.49 -8.62 -6.07
N VAL A 8 3.12 -8.97 -7.30
CA VAL A 8 3.17 -8.05 -8.46
C VAL A 8 1.73 -7.71 -8.81
N VAL A 9 1.33 -6.46 -8.59
CA VAL A 9 -0.06 -6.02 -8.67
C VAL A 9 -0.15 -4.71 -9.46
N SER A 10 -1.13 -4.60 -10.35
CA SER A 10 -1.47 -3.37 -11.06
C SER A 10 -2.10 -2.34 -10.11
N GLN A 11 -1.92 -1.05 -10.41
CA GLN A 11 -2.43 0.06 -9.57
C GLN A 11 -3.86 0.50 -9.94
N ASP A 12 -4.54 -0.21 -10.84
CA ASP A 12 -5.94 0.02 -11.18
C ASP A 12 -6.89 -0.49 -10.08
N PHE A 13 -6.53 -1.59 -9.41
CA PHE A 13 -7.31 -2.26 -8.37
C PHE A 13 -8.76 -2.60 -8.79
N ASP A 14 -8.99 -2.82 -10.08
CA ASP A 14 -10.29 -3.21 -10.64
C ASP A 14 -10.42 -4.74 -10.66
N SER A 15 -10.89 -5.30 -9.54
CA SER A 15 -11.11 -6.75 -9.42
C SER A 15 -12.38 -7.06 -8.63
N THR A 16 -13.14 -8.06 -9.08
CA THR A 16 -14.32 -8.59 -8.39
C THR A 16 -13.98 -9.24 -7.04
N HIS A 17 -12.71 -9.63 -6.82
CA HIS A 17 -12.24 -10.28 -5.60
C HIS A 17 -11.79 -9.30 -4.50
N LEU A 18 -11.65 -8.01 -4.83
CA LEU A 18 -11.42 -6.95 -3.85
C LEU A 18 -12.75 -6.56 -3.19
N LYS A 19 -13.10 -7.25 -2.11
CA LYS A 19 -14.44 -7.18 -1.48
C LYS A 19 -14.44 -6.48 -0.13
N ASN A 20 -13.34 -6.54 0.61
CA ASN A 20 -13.32 -6.08 2.00
C ASN A 20 -12.20 -5.07 2.27
N LYS A 21 -12.36 -4.38 3.41
CA LYS A 21 -11.46 -3.33 3.89
C LYS A 21 -10.04 -3.84 4.14
N LYS A 22 -9.92 -5.06 4.68
CA LYS A 22 -8.63 -5.71 4.95
C LYS A 22 -7.81 -5.91 3.68
N GLN A 23 -8.44 -6.41 2.61
CA GLN A 23 -7.80 -6.59 1.31
C GLN A 23 -7.35 -5.25 0.70
N TRP A 24 -8.16 -4.19 0.81
CA TRP A 24 -7.75 -2.88 0.32
C TRP A 24 -6.52 -2.35 1.08
N ASN A 25 -6.61 -2.36 2.40
CA ASN A 25 -5.58 -1.79 3.26
C ASN A 25 -4.29 -2.61 3.22
N SER A 26 -4.35 -3.92 2.96
CA SER A 26 -3.14 -4.74 2.83
C SER A 26 -2.26 -4.35 1.64
N PHE A 27 -2.81 -3.68 0.61
CA PHE A 27 -2.05 -3.18 -0.54
C PHE A 27 -1.82 -1.66 -0.53
N ASN A 28 -2.66 -0.90 0.16
CA ASN A 28 -2.70 0.56 0.07
C ASN A 28 -2.29 1.29 1.36
N THR A 29 -1.68 0.57 2.30
CA THR A 29 -1.08 1.10 3.54
C THR A 29 0.36 0.61 3.69
N ALA A 30 1.06 1.07 4.73
CA ALA A 30 2.42 0.61 5.06
C ALA A 30 2.51 -0.89 5.41
N PHE A 31 1.37 -1.60 5.46
CA PHE A 31 1.33 -3.06 5.51
C PHE A 31 1.94 -3.68 4.24
N PHE A 32 1.74 -3.05 3.07
CA PHE A 32 2.38 -3.47 1.83
C PHE A 32 3.81 -2.92 1.77
N ARG A 33 4.80 -3.81 1.87
CA ARG A 33 6.21 -3.46 1.84
C ARG A 33 6.73 -3.48 0.42
N ASP A 34 7.47 -2.44 0.03
CA ASP A 34 8.14 -2.42 -1.26
C ASP A 34 9.28 -3.45 -1.28
N SER A 35 9.46 -4.11 -2.43
CA SER A 35 10.51 -5.12 -2.59
C SER A 35 11.90 -4.51 -2.45
N MET A 36 12.11 -3.27 -2.89
CA MET A 36 13.41 -2.61 -2.83
C MET A 36 13.79 -2.30 -1.38
N ASP A 37 12.84 -1.81 -0.58
CA ASP A 37 13.03 -1.60 0.86
C ASP A 37 13.40 -2.92 1.57
N ALA A 38 12.72 -4.02 1.24
CA ALA A 38 13.01 -5.32 1.84
C ALA A 38 14.40 -5.86 1.44
N VAL A 39 14.81 -5.68 0.18
CA VAL A 39 16.15 -6.05 -0.31
C VAL A 39 17.23 -5.23 0.37
N GLU A 40 17.02 -3.92 0.52
CA GLU A 40 17.96 -3.04 1.22
C GLU A 40 18.14 -3.47 2.68
N GLU A 41 17.04 -3.74 3.41
CA GLU A 41 17.09 -4.20 4.80
C GLU A 41 17.81 -5.55 4.95
N VAL A 42 17.58 -6.49 4.04
CA VAL A 42 18.29 -7.78 4.07
C VAL A 42 19.78 -7.59 3.77
N THR A 43 20.12 -6.69 2.84
CA THR A 43 21.51 -6.40 2.48
C THR A 43 22.26 -5.69 3.61
N SER A 44 21.62 -4.78 4.35
CA SER A 44 22.25 -4.01 5.43
C SER A 44 22.23 -4.73 6.78
N ASP A 45 21.09 -5.32 7.16
CA ASP A 45 20.82 -5.81 8.52
C ASP A 45 20.84 -7.36 8.58
N GLY A 46 20.99 -8.04 7.44
CA GLY A 46 20.95 -9.51 7.32
C GLY A 46 19.54 -10.11 7.48
N LYS A 47 18.50 -9.27 7.65
CA LYS A 47 17.11 -9.69 7.84
C LYS A 47 16.14 -8.59 7.44
N ALA A 48 14.96 -8.99 6.95
CA ALA A 48 13.86 -8.06 6.72
C ALA A 48 13.16 -7.69 8.03
N LYS A 49 12.72 -6.43 8.16
CA LYS A 49 11.92 -5.99 9.32
C LYS A 49 10.46 -6.39 9.11
N LEU A 50 9.98 -7.30 9.96
CA LEU A 50 8.57 -7.66 10.00
C LEU A 50 7.82 -6.66 10.89
N LYS A 51 6.92 -5.88 10.29
CA LYS A 51 5.99 -5.02 11.02
C LYS A 51 4.63 -5.70 11.04
N ASP A 52 4.33 -6.34 12.16
CA ASP A 52 3.00 -6.90 12.40
C ASP A 52 2.13 -5.85 13.07
N ASP A 53 1.69 -4.87 12.28
CA ASP A 53 0.76 -3.84 12.75
C ASP A 53 -0.60 -4.02 12.07
N ASP A 54 -1.37 -4.96 12.61
CA ASP A 54 -2.75 -5.25 12.19
C ASP A 54 -3.67 -4.01 12.23
N ARG A 55 -3.29 -2.95 12.96
CA ARG A 55 -4.05 -1.69 12.97
C ARG A 55 -4.05 -1.03 11.59
N LEU A 56 -3.00 -1.25 10.78
CA LEU A 56 -2.93 -0.77 9.40
C LEU A 56 -4.04 -1.36 8.53
N LEU A 57 -4.46 -2.61 8.83
CA LEU A 57 -5.51 -3.29 8.08
C LEU A 57 -6.92 -2.78 8.41
N SER A 58 -7.10 -2.11 9.56
CA SER A 58 -8.37 -1.54 10.00
C SER A 58 -8.48 -0.03 9.81
N MET A 59 -7.43 0.64 9.30
CA MET A 59 -7.42 2.06 8.95
C MET A 59 -8.54 2.45 7.99
N GLU A 60 -8.96 3.71 8.00
CA GLU A 60 -9.98 4.22 7.08
C GLU A 60 -9.65 3.95 5.60
N LEU A 61 -10.68 3.75 4.77
CA LEU A 61 -10.49 3.46 3.35
C LEU A 61 -10.10 4.74 2.62
N ARG A 62 -8.82 4.85 2.22
CA ARG A 62 -8.31 6.00 1.47
C ARG A 62 -8.02 5.64 0.01
N CYS A 63 -8.35 6.55 -0.89
CA CYS A 63 -7.92 6.45 -2.29
C CYS A 63 -6.39 6.45 -2.40
N HIS A 64 -5.83 5.58 -3.24
CA HIS A 64 -4.38 5.48 -3.43
C HIS A 64 -3.78 6.66 -4.22
N ARG A 65 -4.62 7.45 -4.91
CA ARG A 65 -4.21 8.62 -5.70
C ARG A 65 -4.39 9.92 -4.91
N CYS A 66 -5.63 10.26 -4.57
CA CYS A 66 -5.97 11.54 -3.95
C CYS A 66 -6.12 11.51 -2.42
N ARG A 67 -5.98 10.32 -1.78
CA ARG A 67 -6.10 10.13 -0.32
C ARG A 67 -7.47 10.44 0.30
N SER A 68 -8.51 10.70 -0.50
CA SER A 68 -9.88 10.88 -0.02
C SER A 68 -10.37 9.66 0.76
N THR A 69 -11.11 9.90 1.84
CA THR A 69 -11.68 8.84 2.68
C THR A 69 -13.05 8.41 2.15
N HIS A 70 -13.31 7.10 2.16
CA HIS A 70 -14.57 6.50 1.72
C HIS A 70 -15.16 5.59 2.82
N PRO A 71 -16.49 5.47 2.91
CA PRO A 71 -17.11 4.68 3.98
C PRO A 71 -17.10 3.17 3.70
N ASN A 72 -17.03 2.75 2.44
CA ASN A 72 -17.08 1.34 2.05
C ASN A 72 -16.38 1.08 0.70
N ILE A 73 -16.09 -0.20 0.42
CA ILE A 73 -15.39 -0.64 -0.79
C ILE A 73 -16.13 -0.27 -2.09
N PRO A 74 -17.46 -0.42 -2.22
CA PRO A 74 -18.17 -0.02 -3.44
C PRO A 74 -17.99 1.46 -3.78
N ARG A 75 -18.14 2.37 -2.79
CA ARG A 75 -17.93 3.81 -3.02
C ARG A 75 -16.48 4.14 -3.37
N LEU A 76 -15.54 3.44 -2.76
CA LEU A 76 -14.12 3.60 -3.07
C LEU A 76 -13.81 3.14 -4.52
N LYS A 77 -14.33 1.99 -4.95
CA LYS A 77 -14.14 1.50 -6.33
C LYS A 77 -14.72 2.45 -7.36
N SER A 78 -15.95 2.90 -7.12
CA SER A 78 -16.61 3.91 -7.96
C SER A 78 -15.81 5.22 -8.03
N HIS A 79 -15.13 5.59 -6.95
CA HIS A 79 -14.23 6.74 -6.96
C HIS A 79 -12.95 6.49 -7.77
N ILE A 80 -12.29 5.34 -7.59
CA ILE A 80 -11.00 5.03 -8.25
C ILE A 80 -11.12 5.09 -9.77
N THR A 81 -12.19 4.53 -10.33
CA THR A 81 -12.43 4.54 -11.79
C THR A 81 -12.55 5.95 -12.36
N ASN A 82 -12.98 6.92 -11.54
CA ASN A 82 -13.16 8.32 -11.92
C ASN A 82 -12.05 9.25 -11.40
N CYS A 83 -11.09 8.73 -10.63
CA CYS A 83 -10.10 9.55 -9.94
C CYS A 83 -9.00 10.02 -10.90
N ARG A 84 -8.98 11.33 -11.16
CA ARG A 84 -8.02 12.01 -12.05
C ARG A 84 -6.75 12.50 -11.36
N ALA A 85 -6.64 12.31 -10.04
CA ALA A 85 -5.40 12.65 -9.35
C ALA A 85 -4.25 11.81 -9.92
N PRO A 86 -3.06 12.40 -10.10
CA PRO A 86 -1.91 11.61 -10.51
C PRO A 86 -1.67 10.49 -9.48
N PRO A 87 -1.22 9.30 -9.92
CA PRO A 87 -0.79 8.29 -8.96
C PRO A 87 0.27 8.91 -8.05
N ALA A 88 0.12 8.71 -6.74
CA ALA A 88 1.10 9.22 -5.80
C ALA A 88 2.48 8.72 -6.22
N PRO A 89 3.49 9.60 -6.31
CA PRO A 89 4.84 9.16 -6.55
C PRO A 89 5.18 8.07 -5.54
N LYS A 90 5.65 6.90 -6.02
CA LYS A 90 6.00 5.75 -5.18
C LYS A 90 6.94 6.08 -4.02
N TRP A 91 7.58 7.25 -4.08
CA TRP A 91 8.54 7.76 -3.12
C TRP A 91 7.94 8.58 -1.96
N LEU A 92 6.61 8.79 -1.91
CA LEU A 92 5.92 9.56 -0.86
C LEU A 92 5.24 8.69 0.22
N SER A 93 5.19 7.36 0.08
CA SER A 93 4.73 6.47 1.17
C SER A 93 5.82 6.18 2.21
N CYS A 94 7.07 6.53 1.92
CA CYS A 94 8.14 6.52 2.89
C CYS A 94 8.13 7.85 3.64
N SER A 95 7.81 7.82 4.93
CA SER A 95 8.20 8.86 5.88
C SER A 95 9.72 9.00 5.79
N ARG A 96 10.16 9.88 4.89
CA ARG A 96 11.56 10.23 4.67
C ARG A 96 12.06 11.07 5.84
N THR A 97 12.18 10.45 7.01
CA THR A 97 13.17 10.85 8.00
C THR A 97 14.51 10.32 7.52
N LYS A 98 15.06 10.98 6.49
CA LYS A 98 16.48 11.19 6.16
C LYS A 98 16.61 11.62 4.70
N GLN A 99 16.90 12.92 4.55
CA GLN A 99 17.67 13.57 3.47
C GLN A 99 17.27 13.31 2.01
N CYS A 100 16.60 14.30 1.41
CA CYS A 100 16.79 14.63 0.00
C CYS A 100 17.82 15.77 -0.11
N LYS A 101 19.07 15.40 -0.44
CA LYS A 101 19.97 16.15 -1.33
C LYS A 101 20.22 15.16 -2.48
N HIS A 102 20.08 15.44 -3.76
CA HIS A 102 20.38 16.64 -4.53
C HIS A 102 19.29 16.88 -5.58
#